data_AF-A0A829QHE6-F1
#
_entry.id   AF-A0A829QHE6-F1
#
_cell.length_a   1.000
_cell.length_b   1.000
_cell.length_c   1.000
_cell.angle_alpha   90.00
_cell.angle_beta   90.00
_cell.angle_gamma   90.00
#
_symmetry.space_group_name_H-M   'P 1'
#
loop_
_entity.id
_entity.type
_entity.pdbx_description
1 polymer ?
#
loop_
_entity_poly.entity_id
_entity_poly.type
_entity_poly.pdbx_seq_one_letter_code
_entity_poly.pdbx_strand_id
1 'polypeptide(L)'
;MANVRAALSAMWEQPNDSENFVKGKLSDLLALGSTFVALALTIAVTAVGDEKTILRILGWMGLHDVAIPSVLLKVVTIAIATVLSWALFTWMIARLPRERLPFSSSVRAGLIAAIGFELFKQVASIYLSVIMHGPAGSTFGPVLGIMVFAYITARLLLYATAWAATSDENRPLAHVPPPEPVVITTRVETVERPSKLGVIAAFGAGVIGALGISWLGRGGD
;
A
#
# COMPACT_ATOMS: atom_id res chain seq x y z
N MET A 1 5.94 -10.01 -7.74
CA MET A 1 5.87 -8.54 -7.84
C MET A 1 4.44 -8.01 -7.90
N ALA A 2 3.51 -8.65 -8.62
CA ALA A 2 2.10 -8.23 -8.63
C ALA A 2 1.49 -8.11 -7.22
N ASN A 3 1.72 -9.09 -6.35
CA ASN A 3 1.09 -9.13 -5.02
C ASN A 3 1.59 -8.03 -4.07
N VAL A 4 2.89 -7.70 -4.09
CA VAL A 4 3.46 -6.63 -3.23
C VAL A 4 3.00 -5.26 -3.73
N ARG A 5 3.04 -5.02 -5.05
CA ARG A 5 2.56 -3.77 -5.64
C ARG A 5 1.05 -3.60 -5.43
N ALA A 6 0.28 -4.68 -5.57
CA ALA A 6 -1.16 -4.68 -5.32
C ALA A 6 -1.49 -4.43 -3.84
N ALA A 7 -0.78 -5.08 -2.90
CA ALA A 7 -0.97 -4.85 -1.48
C ALA A 7 -0.64 -3.40 -1.07
N LEU A 8 0.45 -2.84 -1.61
CA LEU A 8 0.80 -1.44 -1.40
C LEU A 8 -0.25 -0.51 -2.00
N SER A 9 -0.67 -0.73 -3.24
CA SER A 9 -1.71 0.10 -3.87
C SER A 9 -3.05 0.04 -3.11
N ALA A 10 -3.39 -1.13 -2.56
CA ALA A 10 -4.59 -1.33 -1.75
C ALA A 10 -4.51 -0.60 -0.40
N MET A 11 -3.34 -0.57 0.25
CA MET A 11 -3.13 0.22 1.48
C MET A 11 -3.27 1.72 1.26
N TRP A 12 -3.17 2.19 0.02
CA TRP A 12 -3.32 3.59 -0.36
C TRP A 12 -4.68 3.90 -1.01
N GLU A 13 -5.64 2.97 -0.98
CA GLU A 13 -7.00 3.11 -1.57
C GLU A 13 -6.99 3.64 -3.02
N GLN A 14 -5.94 3.33 -3.79
CA GLN A 14 -5.81 3.81 -5.16
C GLN A 14 -6.73 3.01 -6.10
N PRO A 15 -7.54 3.67 -6.96
CA PRO A 15 -8.34 2.99 -7.98
C PRO A 15 -7.46 2.12 -8.89
N ASN A 16 -7.94 0.94 -9.26
CA ASN A 16 -7.34 0.10 -10.29
C ASN A 16 -7.66 0.66 -11.69
N ASP A 17 -7.32 1.92 -11.96
CA ASP A 17 -7.45 2.45 -13.31
C ASP A 17 -6.37 1.86 -14.21
N SER A 18 -6.80 1.46 -15.40
CA SER A 18 -6.03 0.75 -16.40
C SER A 18 -4.97 1.65 -17.03
N GLU A 19 -3.84 1.81 -16.35
CA GLU A 19 -2.69 2.48 -16.94
C GLU A 19 -2.16 1.71 -18.15
N ASN A 20 -1.67 2.42 -19.18
CA ASN A 20 -1.08 1.84 -20.39
C ASN A 20 -0.14 0.67 -20.07
N PHE A 21 -0.44 -0.52 -20.62
CA PHE A 21 0.29 -1.78 -20.40
C PHE A 21 1.83 -1.63 -20.46
N VAL A 22 2.31 -0.79 -21.38
CA VAL A 22 3.74 -0.52 -21.58
C VAL A 22 4.37 0.25 -20.41
N LYS A 23 3.69 1.27 -19.88
CA LYS A 23 4.18 2.07 -18.73
C LYS A 23 4.24 1.21 -17.47
N GLY A 24 3.21 0.41 -17.21
CA GLY A 24 3.17 -0.52 -16.08
C GLY A 24 4.30 -1.55 -16.13
N LYS A 25 4.57 -2.12 -17.32
CA LYS A 25 5.63 -3.13 -17.52
C LYS A 25 7.04 -2.54 -17.38
N LEU A 26 7.26 -1.31 -17.85
CA LEU A 26 8.53 -0.60 -17.68
C LEU A 26 8.77 -0.22 -16.22
N SER A 27 7.74 0.22 -15.50
CA SER A 27 7.82 0.49 -14.06
C SER A 27 8.16 -0.78 -13.28
N ASP A 28 7.54 -1.91 -13.60
CA ASP A 28 7.86 -3.20 -12.98
C ASP A 28 9.30 -3.66 -13.25
N LEU A 29 9.81 -3.46 -14.47
CA LEU A 29 11.21 -3.76 -14.79
C LEU A 29 12.19 -2.87 -14.03
N LEU A 30 11.89 -1.58 -13.89
CA LEU A 30 12.69 -0.66 -13.08
C LEU A 30 12.65 -1.04 -11.60
N ALA A 31 11.48 -1.42 -11.07
CA ALA A 31 11.33 -1.92 -9.70
C ALA A 31 12.10 -3.22 -9.47
N LEU A 32 12.10 -4.13 -10.44
CA LEU A 32 12.87 -5.37 -10.39
C LEU A 32 14.38 -5.08 -10.41
N GLY A 33 14.83 -4.23 -11.34
CA GLY A 33 16.24 -3.90 -11.54
C GLY A 33 16.84 -3.17 -10.34
N SER A 34 16.16 -2.15 -9.83
CA SER A 34 16.55 -1.44 -8.61
C SER A 34 16.61 -2.35 -7.38
N THR A 35 15.62 -3.24 -7.18
CA THR A 35 15.63 -4.21 -6.08
C THR A 35 16.85 -5.13 -6.21
N PHE A 36 17.16 -5.59 -7.42
CA PHE A 36 18.33 -6.43 -7.67
C PHE A 36 19.64 -5.70 -7.37
N VAL A 37 19.80 -4.46 -7.87
CA VAL A 37 20.98 -3.63 -7.58
C VAL A 37 21.14 -3.41 -6.09
N ALA A 38 20.06 -3.11 -5.39
CA ALA A 38 20.10 -2.82 -3.97
C ALA A 38 20.42 -4.09 -3.13
N LEU A 39 19.93 -5.25 -3.57
CA LEU A 39 20.31 -6.55 -2.99
C LEU A 39 21.80 -6.84 -3.19
N ALA A 40 22.31 -6.63 -4.41
CA ALA A 40 23.73 -6.81 -4.72
C ALA A 40 24.63 -5.87 -3.89
N LEU A 41 24.23 -4.61 -3.75
CA LEU A 41 24.94 -3.62 -2.93
C LEU A 41 24.94 -4.02 -1.44
N THR A 42 23.81 -4.51 -0.94
CA THR A 42 23.68 -4.98 0.45
C THR A 42 24.63 -6.15 0.70
N ILE A 43 24.68 -7.11 -0.21
CA ILE A 43 25.59 -8.26 -0.12
C ILE A 43 27.05 -7.78 -0.17
N ALA A 44 27.39 -6.87 -1.09
CA ALA A 44 28.74 -6.33 -1.22
C ALA A 44 29.21 -5.63 0.06
N VAL A 45 28.38 -4.75 0.64
CA VAL A 45 28.71 -4.06 1.90
C VAL A 45 28.80 -5.03 3.08
N THR A 46 27.92 -6.03 3.13
CA THR A 46 27.96 -7.07 4.18
C THR A 46 29.25 -7.89 4.09
N ALA A 47 29.70 -8.23 2.87
CA ALA A 47 30.95 -8.96 2.67
C ALA A 47 32.20 -8.15 3.07
N VAL A 48 32.17 -6.84 2.85
CA VAL A 48 33.24 -5.92 3.29
C VAL A 48 33.25 -5.75 4.81
N GLY A 49 32.07 -5.80 5.45
CA GLY A 49 31.92 -5.68 6.90
C GLY A 49 32.32 -6.93 7.70
N ASP A 50 32.67 -8.04 7.04
CA ASP A 50 33.12 -9.25 7.71
C ASP A 50 34.47 -9.03 8.40
N GLU A 51 34.60 -9.56 9.62
CA GLU A 51 35.75 -9.29 10.49
C GLU A 51 37.06 -9.78 9.85
N LYS A 52 37.01 -10.91 9.14
CA LYS A 52 38.15 -11.45 8.38
C LYS A 52 38.57 -10.53 7.23
N THR A 53 37.61 -9.92 6.55
CA THR A 53 37.86 -8.99 5.45
C THR A 53 38.46 -7.68 5.98
N ILE A 54 37.90 -7.14 7.07
CA ILE A 54 38.42 -5.93 7.74
C ILE A 54 39.87 -6.15 8.19
N LEU A 55 40.18 -7.28 8.83
CA LEU A 55 41.54 -7.61 9.26
C LEU A 55 42.51 -7.74 8.07
N ARG A 56 42.05 -8.30 6.94
CA ARG A 56 42.86 -8.42 5.71
C ARG A 56 43.17 -7.06 5.09
N ILE A 57 42.20 -6.16 5.04
CA ILE A 57 42.37 -4.79 4.55
C ILE A 57 43.34 -4.03 5.47
N LEU A 58 43.19 -4.17 6.79
CA LEU A 58 44.05 -3.52 7.77
C LEU A 58 45.50 -4.05 7.71
N GLY A 59 45.66 -5.35 7.44
CA GLY A 59 46.95 -5.99 7.19
C GLY A 59 47.65 -5.50 5.92
N TRP A 60 46.91 -5.21 4.83
CA TRP A 60 47.48 -4.56 3.64
C TRP A 60 47.94 -3.12 3.90
N MET A 61 47.31 -2.44 4.86
CA MET A 61 47.64 -1.09 5.27
C MET A 61 48.77 -1.02 6.33
N GLY A 62 49.33 -2.17 6.73
CA GLY A 62 50.46 -2.26 7.67
C GLY A 62 50.10 -2.04 9.14
N LEU A 63 48.81 -1.94 9.48
CA LEU A 63 48.32 -1.76 10.84
C LEU A 63 48.07 -3.13 11.48
N HIS A 64 49.13 -3.76 11.99
CA HIS A 64 49.08 -5.18 12.36
C HIS A 64 48.41 -5.50 13.71
N ASP A 65 48.12 -4.52 14.58
CA ASP A 65 47.77 -4.89 15.97
C ASP A 65 47.04 -3.81 16.79
N VAL A 66 46.10 -3.09 16.19
CA VAL A 66 45.29 -2.10 16.91
C VAL A 66 43.80 -2.41 16.79
N ALA A 67 43.16 -2.68 17.93
CA ALA A 67 41.73 -2.94 18.03
C ALA A 67 40.86 -1.70 17.70
N ILE A 68 41.44 -0.49 17.77
CA ILE A 68 40.70 0.77 17.58
C ILE A 68 40.32 0.99 16.10
N PRO A 69 41.24 0.84 15.11
CA PRO A 69 40.88 0.93 13.69
C PRO A 69 39.89 -0.12 13.21
N SER A 70 39.94 -1.36 13.72
CA SER A 70 39.02 -2.42 13.31
C SER A 70 37.59 -2.14 13.78
N VAL A 71 37.42 -1.66 15.03
CA VAL A 71 36.11 -1.24 15.55
C VAL A 71 35.58 -0.03 14.78
N LEU A 72 36.41 0.96 14.49
CA LEU A 72 36.01 2.15 13.75
C LEU A 72 35.56 1.79 12.32
N LEU A 73 36.32 0.95 11.61
CA LEU A 73 35.94 0.46 10.28
C LEU A 73 34.62 -0.32 10.30
N LYS A 74 34.40 -1.13 11.35
CA LYS A 74 33.15 -1.88 11.54
C LYS A 74 31.97 -0.93 11.75
N VAL A 75 32.11 0.08 12.61
CA VAL A 75 31.08 1.11 12.82
C VAL A 75 30.78 1.88 11.54
N VAL A 76 31.81 2.30 10.80
CA VAL A 76 31.64 2.99 9.51
C VAL A 76 30.93 2.11 8.50
N THR A 77 31.28 0.82 8.42
CA THR A 77 30.63 -0.12 7.50
C THR A 77 29.17 -0.33 7.85
N ILE A 78 28.84 -0.47 9.15
CA ILE A 78 27.45 -0.57 9.62
C ILE A 78 26.68 0.72 9.32
N ALA A 79 27.29 1.89 9.53
CA ALA A 79 26.67 3.17 9.21
C ALA A 79 26.36 3.30 7.71
N ILE A 80 27.32 2.93 6.84
CA ILE A 80 27.11 2.89 5.39
C ILE A 80 26.00 1.90 5.04
N ALA A 81 26.03 0.69 5.60
CA ALA A 81 24.98 -0.32 5.37
C ALA A 81 23.59 0.19 5.78
N THR A 82 23.51 0.93 6.88
CA THR A 82 22.27 1.54 7.38
C THR A 82 21.77 2.62 6.43
N VAL A 83 22.65 3.51 5.96
CA VAL A 83 22.31 4.57 4.99
C VAL A 83 21.84 3.98 3.66
N LEU A 84 22.50 2.93 3.18
CA LEU A 84 22.09 2.22 1.97
C LEU A 84 20.72 1.55 2.15
N SER A 85 20.50 0.88 3.28
CA SER A 85 19.21 0.25 3.60
C SER A 85 18.11 1.30 3.68
N TRP A 86 18.40 2.45 4.30
CA TRP A 86 17.49 3.59 4.36
C TRP A 86 17.15 4.15 2.99
N ALA A 87 18.14 4.37 2.13
CA ALA A 87 17.92 4.82 0.76
C ALA A 87 17.09 3.80 -0.03
N LEU A 88 17.38 2.50 0.12
CA LEU A 88 16.65 1.40 -0.50
C LEU A 88 15.18 1.41 -0.07
N PHE A 89 14.89 1.38 1.23
CA PHE A 89 13.52 1.37 1.73
C PHE A 89 12.77 2.63 1.37
N THR A 90 13.40 3.80 1.49
CA THR A 90 12.81 5.08 1.07
C THR A 90 12.45 5.06 -0.41
N TRP A 91 13.37 4.61 -1.27
CA TRP A 91 13.15 4.49 -2.70
C TRP A 91 12.01 3.50 -3.01
N MET A 92 12.00 2.36 -2.32
CA MET A 92 10.99 1.32 -2.46
C MET A 92 9.60 1.88 -2.09
N ILE A 93 9.47 2.55 -0.94
CA ILE A 93 8.22 3.18 -0.49
C ILE A 93 7.76 4.31 -1.41
N ALA A 94 8.69 5.13 -1.91
CA ALA A 94 8.36 6.27 -2.78
C ALA A 94 7.99 5.84 -4.21
N ARG A 95 8.51 4.70 -4.70
CA ARG A 95 8.43 4.31 -6.11
C ARG A 95 7.49 3.12 -6.40
N LEU A 96 7.19 2.28 -5.42
CA LEU A 96 6.25 1.14 -5.61
C LEU A 96 4.77 1.54 -5.74
N PRO A 97 4.26 2.56 -5.02
CA PRO A 97 2.88 3.02 -5.21
C PRO A 97 2.69 3.58 -6.63
N ARG A 98 1.50 3.34 -7.21
CA ARG A 98 1.20 3.74 -8.60
C ARG A 98 1.17 5.26 -8.77
N GLU A 99 0.79 5.97 -7.71
CA GLU A 99 0.90 7.43 -7.65
C GLU A 99 2.08 7.91 -6.80
N ARG A 100 2.67 9.04 -7.21
CA ARG A 100 3.87 9.60 -6.56
C ARG A 100 3.51 10.15 -5.19
N LEU A 101 3.98 9.48 -4.14
CA LEU A 101 3.86 9.96 -2.77
C LEU A 101 4.79 11.15 -2.51
N PRO A 102 4.46 12.03 -1.53
CA PRO A 102 5.37 13.06 -1.08
C PRO A 102 6.62 12.43 -0.45
N PHE A 103 7.79 12.86 -0.94
CA PHE A 103 9.09 12.32 -0.54
C PHE A 103 9.38 12.46 0.97
N SER A 104 8.81 13.47 1.66
CA SER A 104 9.05 13.70 3.09
C SER A 104 8.58 12.53 3.95
N SER A 105 7.36 12.03 3.72
CA SER A 105 6.82 10.87 4.46
C SER A 105 7.53 9.57 4.12
N SER A 106 7.92 9.37 2.85
CA SER A 106 8.66 8.17 2.43
C SER A 106 10.04 8.06 3.09
N VAL A 107 10.72 9.20 3.28
CA VAL A 107 12.05 9.26 3.91
C VAL A 107 11.98 8.86 5.39
N ARG A 108 10.99 9.35 6.14
CA ARG A 108 10.79 8.99 7.55
C ARG A 108 10.39 7.53 7.73
N ALA A 109 9.46 7.05 6.92
CA ALA A 109 9.05 5.65 6.93
C ALA A 109 10.20 4.71 6.55
N GLY A 110 10.99 5.10 5.54
CA GLY A 110 12.19 4.37 5.15
C GLY A 110 13.21 4.28 6.28
N LEU A 111 13.33 5.32 7.11
CA LEU A 111 14.27 5.32 8.25
C LEU A 111 13.86 4.29 9.30
N ILE A 112 12.58 4.25 9.64
CA ILE A 112 12.02 3.26 10.58
C ILE A 112 12.26 1.84 10.05
N ALA A 113 12.00 1.62 8.75
CA ALA A 113 12.25 0.34 8.10
C ALA A 113 13.73 -0.06 8.16
N ALA A 114 14.64 0.88 7.90
CA ALA A 114 16.08 0.64 7.92
C ALA A 114 16.60 0.27 9.31
N ILE A 115 16.14 0.97 10.35
CA ILE A 115 16.51 0.64 11.74
C ILE A 115 16.02 -0.77 12.11
N GLY A 116 14.76 -1.08 11.79
CA GLY A 116 14.20 -2.43 12.03
C GLY A 116 14.94 -3.52 11.25
N PHE A 117 15.33 -3.22 10.01
CA PHE A 117 16.07 -4.15 9.16
C PHE A 117 17.50 -4.39 9.66
N GLU A 118 18.18 -3.36 10.15
CA GLU A 118 19.53 -3.50 10.73
C GLU A 118 19.50 -4.35 12.01
N LEU A 119 18.52 -4.10 12.89
CA LEU A 119 18.30 -4.89 14.10
C LEU A 119 17.99 -6.35 13.74
N PHE A 120 17.13 -6.58 12.75
CA PHE A 120 16.81 -7.92 12.26
C PHE A 120 18.05 -8.63 11.72
N LYS A 121 18.90 -7.98 10.91
CA LYS A 121 20.13 -8.58 10.39
C LYS A 121 21.07 -9.01 11.52
N GLN A 122 21.21 -8.21 12.55
CA GLN A 122 22.04 -8.55 13.71
C GLN A 122 21.51 -9.79 14.44
N VAL A 123 20.21 -9.82 14.75
CA VAL A 123 19.57 -10.98 15.39
C VAL A 123 19.65 -12.22 14.51
N ALA A 124 19.37 -12.08 13.21
CA ALA A 124 19.43 -13.15 12.23
C ALA A 124 20.85 -13.73 12.11
N SER A 125 21.88 -12.89 12.14
CA SER A 125 23.29 -13.32 12.11
C SER A 125 23.63 -14.17 13.33
N ILE A 126 23.24 -13.74 14.53
CA ILE A 126 23.46 -14.50 15.77
C ILE A 126 22.71 -15.83 15.72
N TYR A 127 21.44 -15.81 15.35
CA TYR A 127 20.60 -17.01 15.28
C TYR A 127 21.10 -18.02 14.26
N LEU A 128 21.49 -17.56 13.08
CA LEU A 128 22.04 -18.40 12.02
C LEU A 128 23.37 -19.03 12.46
N SER A 129 24.23 -18.26 13.15
CA SER A 129 25.47 -18.80 13.71
C SER A 129 25.18 -20.01 14.61
N VAL A 130 24.20 -19.92 15.51
CA VAL A 130 23.83 -21.02 16.42
C VAL A 130 23.32 -22.24 15.65
N ILE A 131 22.40 -22.06 14.70
CA ILE A 131 21.78 -23.18 13.97
C ILE A 131 22.76 -23.90 13.04
N MET A 132 23.69 -23.16 12.44
CA MET A 132 24.66 -23.73 11.48
C MET A 132 25.67 -24.70 12.11
N HIS A 133 25.74 -24.83 13.44
CA HIS A 133 26.56 -25.83 14.11
C HIS A 133 26.03 -27.27 13.96
N GLY A 134 24.74 -27.45 13.63
CA GLY A 134 24.12 -28.76 13.46
C GLY A 134 24.07 -29.25 12.00
N PRO A 135 24.07 -30.58 11.73
CA PRO A 135 23.97 -31.14 10.37
C PRO A 135 22.69 -30.73 9.63
N ALA A 136 21.58 -30.61 10.36
CA ALA A 136 20.32 -30.13 9.80
C ALA A 136 20.37 -28.63 9.46
N GLY A 137 21.05 -27.84 10.28
CA GLY A 137 21.20 -26.40 10.09
C GLY A 137 22.06 -26.06 8.88
N SER A 138 23.16 -26.76 8.65
CA SER A 138 23.98 -26.52 7.44
C SER A 138 23.28 -26.93 6.15
N THR A 139 22.44 -27.97 6.20
CA THR A 139 21.73 -28.50 5.02
C THR A 139 20.49 -27.65 4.66
N PHE A 140 19.68 -27.27 5.65
CA PHE A 140 18.41 -26.55 5.42
C PHE A 140 18.47 -25.05 5.76
N GLY A 141 19.49 -24.60 6.48
CA GLY A 141 19.65 -23.23 6.95
C GLY A 141 19.63 -22.17 5.85
N PRO A 142 20.30 -22.36 4.70
CA PRO A 142 20.25 -21.38 3.61
C PRO A 142 18.83 -21.15 3.07
N VAL A 143 18.05 -22.22 2.88
CA VAL A 143 16.67 -22.14 2.35
C VAL A 143 15.75 -21.46 3.35
N LEU A 144 15.80 -21.89 4.62
CA LEU A 144 15.01 -21.27 5.70
C LEU A 144 15.43 -19.82 5.95
N GLY A 145 16.72 -19.53 5.88
CA GLY A 145 17.28 -18.20 6.02
C GLY A 145 16.74 -17.24 4.98
N ILE A 146 16.77 -17.63 3.70
CA ILE A 146 16.20 -16.82 2.61
C ILE A 146 14.69 -16.62 2.80
N MET A 147 13.96 -17.68 3.19
CA MET A 147 12.50 -17.60 3.38
C MET A 147 12.13 -16.62 4.50
N VAL A 148 12.73 -16.77 5.68
CA VAL A 148 12.47 -15.89 6.83
C VAL A 148 12.95 -14.46 6.55
N PHE A 149 14.12 -14.31 5.93
CA PHE A 149 14.65 -13.02 5.53
C PHE A 149 13.69 -12.28 4.60
N ALA A 150 13.21 -12.94 3.55
CA ALA A 150 12.25 -12.34 2.62
C ALA A 150 10.94 -11.99 3.32
N TYR A 151 10.42 -12.88 4.18
CA TYR A 151 9.19 -12.66 4.94
C TYR A 151 9.27 -11.44 5.87
N ILE A 152 10.31 -11.35 6.70
CA ILE A 152 10.48 -10.24 7.64
C ILE A 152 10.73 -8.94 6.90
N THR A 153 11.55 -8.96 5.84
CA THR A 153 11.80 -7.77 5.01
C THR A 153 10.52 -7.25 4.37
N ALA A 154 9.69 -8.13 3.81
CA ALA A 154 8.39 -7.75 3.25
C ALA A 154 7.46 -7.17 4.32
N ARG A 155 7.45 -7.76 5.52
CA ARG A 155 6.60 -7.30 6.62
C ARG A 155 7.06 -5.96 7.20
N LEU A 156 8.36 -5.72 7.33
CA LEU A 156 8.93 -4.42 7.69
C LEU A 156 8.57 -3.35 6.66
N LEU A 157 8.68 -3.68 5.37
CA LEU A 157 8.25 -2.78 4.30
C LEU A 157 6.77 -2.42 4.44
N LEU A 158 5.91 -3.43 4.58
CA LEU A 158 4.46 -3.21 4.72
C LEU A 158 4.13 -2.35 5.94
N TYR A 159 4.73 -2.62 7.10
CA TYR A 159 4.51 -1.79 8.30
C TYR A 159 4.99 -0.36 8.13
N ALA A 160 6.18 -0.15 7.53
CA ALA A 160 6.67 1.18 7.25
C ALA A 160 5.77 1.93 6.26
N THR A 161 5.22 1.24 5.26
CA THR A 161 4.25 1.83 4.33
C THR A 161 2.92 2.15 4.97
N ALA A 162 2.44 1.33 5.91
CA ALA A 162 1.25 1.64 6.71
C ALA A 162 1.45 2.92 7.54
N TRP A 163 2.63 3.04 8.14
CA TRP A 163 3.02 4.22 8.90
C TRP A 163 3.10 5.47 8.02
N ALA A 164 3.66 5.35 6.81
CA ALA A 164 3.65 6.43 5.84
C ALA A 164 2.22 6.84 5.46
N ALA A 165 1.35 5.87 5.18
CA ALA A 165 -0.03 6.09 4.77
C ALA A 165 -0.89 6.78 5.85
N THR A 166 -0.64 6.48 7.11
CA THR A 166 -1.39 7.04 8.25
C THR A 166 -0.82 8.36 8.78
N SER A 167 0.29 8.87 8.22
CA SER A 167 0.88 10.14 8.64
C SER A 167 0.00 11.34 8.28
N ASP A 168 -0.05 12.35 9.16
CA ASP A 168 -0.85 13.56 8.97
C ASP A 168 -0.49 14.35 7.70
N GLU A 169 0.77 14.28 7.25
CA GLU A 169 1.23 14.87 5.98
C GLU A 169 0.52 14.26 4.74
N ASN A 170 0.03 13.02 4.84
CA ASN A 170 -0.62 12.30 3.74
C ASN A 170 -2.15 12.32 3.79
N ARG A 171 -2.77 12.73 4.91
CA ARG A 171 -4.22 12.89 5.04
C ARG A 171 -4.86 13.78 3.96
N PRO A 172 -4.27 14.93 3.56
CA PRO A 172 -4.86 15.80 2.53
C PRO A 172 -4.85 15.20 1.12
N LEU A 173 -4.02 14.18 0.89
CA LEU A 173 -3.86 13.50 -0.39
C LEU A 173 -4.70 12.22 -0.48
N ALA A 174 -5.40 11.85 0.60
CA ALA A 174 -6.25 10.67 0.62
C ALA A 174 -7.44 10.84 -0.33
N HIS A 175 -7.71 9.80 -1.12
CA HIS A 175 -8.85 9.79 -2.02
C HIS A 175 -10.15 9.84 -1.22
N VAL A 176 -10.96 10.89 -1.41
CA VAL A 176 -12.31 10.96 -0.86
C VAL A 176 -13.25 10.46 -1.95
N PRO A 177 -13.88 9.27 -1.80
CA PRO A 177 -14.82 8.80 -2.78
C PRO A 177 -15.99 9.79 -2.87
N PRO A 178 -16.51 10.06 -4.08
CA PRO A 178 -17.70 10.87 -4.23
C PRO A 178 -18.84 10.25 -3.41
N PRO A 179 -19.68 11.07 -2.74
CA PRO A 179 -20.78 10.56 -1.94
C PRO A 179 -21.68 9.67 -2.79
N GLU A 180 -22.21 8.62 -2.18
CA GLU A 180 -23.14 7.71 -2.86
C GLU A 180 -24.31 8.51 -3.47
N PRO A 181 -24.82 8.13 -4.66
CA PRO A 181 -25.91 8.84 -5.29
C PRO A 181 -27.10 8.95 -4.33
N VAL A 182 -27.44 10.19 -3.96
CA VAL A 182 -28.60 10.44 -3.09
C VAL A 182 -29.84 9.96 -3.83
N VAL A 183 -30.43 8.85 -3.37
CA VAL A 183 -31.71 8.37 -3.88
C VAL A 183 -32.81 9.25 -3.29
N ILE A 184 -33.21 10.27 -4.04
CA ILE A 184 -34.34 11.12 -3.69
C ILE A 184 -35.61 10.29 -3.93
N THR A 185 -36.17 9.69 -2.87
CA THR A 185 -37.47 9.04 -2.94
C THR A 185 -38.55 10.13 -2.87
N THR A 186 -39.07 10.55 -4.02
CA THR A 186 -40.25 11.41 -4.06
C THR A 186 -41.45 10.59 -3.64
N ARG A 187 -41.92 10.76 -2.39
CA ARG A 187 -43.21 10.23 -1.98
C ARG A 187 -44.29 11.03 -2.69
N VAL A 188 -44.77 10.50 -3.82
CA VAL A 188 -45.99 11.01 -4.45
C VAL A 188 -47.14 10.58 -3.56
N GLU A 189 -47.60 11.46 -2.67
CA GLU A 189 -48.88 11.27 -2.02
C GLU A 189 -49.98 11.42 -3.09
N THR A 190 -50.36 10.31 -3.72
CA THR A 190 -51.60 10.25 -4.47
C THR A 190 -52.72 10.43 -3.46
N VAL A 191 -53.31 11.63 -3.41
CA VAL A 191 -54.53 11.89 -2.65
C VAL A 191 -55.64 11.03 -3.28
N GLU A 192 -55.79 9.80 -2.78
CA GLU A 192 -56.76 8.82 -3.27
C GLU A 192 -58.19 9.16 -2.85
N ARG A 193 -58.36 10.16 -1.97
CA ARG A 193 -59.68 10.69 -1.62
C ARG A 193 -60.15 11.66 -2.71
N PRO A 194 -61.17 11.31 -3.51
CA PRO A 194 -61.78 12.28 -4.41
C PRO A 194 -62.27 13.45 -3.56
N SER A 195 -61.84 14.66 -3.92
CA SER A 195 -62.32 15.89 -3.30
C SER A 195 -63.85 15.84 -3.22
N LYS A 196 -64.44 16.17 -2.06
CA LYS A 196 -65.90 16.16 -1.87
C LYS A 196 -66.60 16.96 -2.97
N LEU A 197 -65.94 18.02 -3.46
CA LEU A 197 -66.39 18.86 -4.55
C LEU A 197 -66.39 18.15 -5.91
N GLY A 198 -65.41 17.28 -6.17
CA GLY A 198 -65.36 16.45 -7.38
C GLY A 198 -66.44 15.36 -7.40
N VAL A 199 -66.75 14.77 -6.24
CA VAL A 199 -67.86 13.81 -6.11
C VAL A 199 -69.22 14.50 -6.34
N ILE A 200 -69.40 15.70 -5.76
CA ILE A 200 -70.64 16.48 -5.94
C ILE A 200 -70.80 16.91 -7.41
N ALA A 201 -69.73 17.35 -8.06
CA ALA A 201 -69.76 17.74 -9.47
C ALA A 201 -70.11 16.55 -10.39
N ALA A 202 -69.54 15.37 -10.14
CA ALA A 202 -69.87 14.16 -10.89
C ALA A 202 -71.33 13.73 -10.72
N PHE A 203 -71.87 13.80 -9.51
CA PHE A 203 -73.29 13.55 -9.24
C PHE A 203 -74.20 14.56 -9.96
N GLY A 204 -73.87 15.86 -9.91
CA GLY A 204 -74.63 16.91 -10.57
C GLY A 204 -74.70 16.74 -12.10
N ALA A 205 -73.59 16.39 -12.73
CA ALA A 205 -73.54 16.11 -14.16
C ALA A 205 -74.41 14.90 -14.56
N GLY A 206 -74.40 13.84 -13.73
CA GLY A 206 -75.23 12.64 -13.96
C GLY A 206 -76.74 12.94 -13.88
N VAL A 207 -77.17 13.77 -12.92
CA VAL A 207 -78.57 14.15 -12.76
C VAL A 207 -79.06 15.03 -13.92
N ILE A 208 -78.25 16.00 -14.37
CA ILE A 208 -78.60 16.85 -15.53
C ILE A 208 -78.68 16.02 -16.82
N GLY A 209 -77.75 15.08 -17.01
CA GLY A 209 -77.78 14.16 -18.16
C GLY A 209 -79.04 13.27 -18.18
N ALA A 210 -79.43 12.69 -17.04
CA ALA A 210 -80.61 11.86 -16.93
C ALA A 210 -81.92 12.65 -17.18
N LEU A 211 -82.01 13.88 -16.67
CA LEU A 211 -83.16 14.76 -16.89
C LEU A 211 -83.23 15.24 -18.35
N GLY A 212 -82.09 15.57 -18.97
CA GLY A 212 -82.03 15.94 -20.39
C GLY A 212 -82.49 14.84 -21.34
N ILE A 213 -82.09 13.59 -21.06
CA ILE A 213 -82.53 12.41 -21.83
C ILE A 213 -84.03 12.14 -21.64
N SER A 214 -84.57 12.36 -20.44
CA SER A 214 -86.00 12.16 -20.16
C SER A 214 -86.91 13.17 -20.88
N TRP A 215 -86.41 14.36 -21.17
CA TRP A 215 -87.18 15.42 -21.84
C TRP A 215 -87.26 15.21 -23.36
N LEU A 216 -86.22 14.60 -23.94
CA LEU A 216 -86.16 14.30 -25.39
C LEU A 216 -87.11 13.16 -25.81
N GLY A 217 -87.56 12.33 -24.86
CA GLY A 217 -88.46 11.19 -25.12
C GLY A 217 -89.97 11.51 -25.08
N ARG A 218 -90.39 12.75 -24.79
CA ARG A 218 -91.82 13.14 -24.66
C ARG A 218 -92.38 13.96 -25.83
N GLY A 219 -91.66 14.04 -26.96
CA GLY A 219 -92.00 14.93 -28.08
C GLY A 219 -92.53 14.25 -29.35
N GLY A 220 -93.07 13.03 -29.28
CA GLY A 220 -93.56 12.32 -30.47
C GLY A 220 -94.85 11.56 -30.22
N ASP A 221 -95.96 12.30 -30.12
CA ASP A 221 -97.33 11.84 -30.40
C ASP A 221 -97.92 12.75 -31.49
#